data_AF-A0A3D1F6H7-F1
#
_entry.id   AF-A0A3D1F6H7-F1
#
_cell.length_a   1.000
_cell.length_b   1.000
_cell.length_c   1.000
_cell.angle_alpha   90.00
_cell.angle_beta   90.00
_cell.angle_gamma   90.00
#
_symmetry.space_group_name_H-M   'P 1'
#
loop_
_entity.id
_entity.type
_entity.pdbx_description
1 polymer ?
#
loop_
_entity_poly.entity_id
_entity_poly.type
_entity_poly.pdbx_seq_one_letter_code
_entity_poly.pdbx_strand_id
1 'polypeptide(L)'
;MQETNAQLIRSNMDLSANEDVTLQISDKYYHSDHVYLKFSARVDSQGRYASGSTQGLLVYVNNVPVDVEKLANKRIFYIFNGVNKVNWYWGSNGWSVTYYPWDKASSVPGGQVHHYVFDIKTLLKESGNQLRFSSVFHSVKDAFFVIKDIQILEDESFEKSPLLNDTVVSDSHGLHRYRQLATGYHEGVNLKLDTSIDYQSQKKVNVTPAKAFVQNYEYELNKQGVLSVIVNNETYRFTSSFHVPRAGWSDIDIKEQSGRWALKKVNHNQITYESSKLNVSRTIQKTPSHLIVRDTLTNKTSHDLPIVLMNVMDFQELSELQEFRIAGNKQSMFYANSSTMEARETGATPVAYVERKNSGMGVLIQDDVYRNHASYLAWDSCLGIGDDMLYLKPKSSYTIAWKIYPVQQKNYYQLVNSIRRDWAFEREIPGLFGFVHPASDKAYMYKDVQYKTPKEIAGFIESSGMNIPSTLAMLPKDGKPFGLTGNESLDQIRKGTESFIAWRDKARAGGAKIQS
;
A
#
# COMPACT_ATOMS: atom_id res chain seq x y z
N MET A 1 41.11 -17.42 11.62
CA MET A 1 39.97 -17.59 10.69
C MET A 1 38.82 -18.09 11.54
N GLN A 2 37.86 -17.22 11.88
CA GLN A 2 36.58 -17.70 12.43
C GLN A 2 35.89 -18.46 11.29
N GLU A 3 35.53 -19.72 11.53
CA GLU A 3 34.64 -20.45 10.62
C GLU A 3 33.37 -19.63 10.44
N THR A 4 33.04 -19.33 9.19
CA THR A 4 31.83 -18.58 8.87
C THR A 4 30.64 -19.47 9.22
N ASN A 5 29.75 -19.02 10.10
CA ASN A 5 28.52 -19.73 10.50
C ASN A 5 27.44 -19.69 9.39
N ALA A 6 27.86 -19.89 8.14
CA ALA A 6 26.99 -19.87 6.97
C ALA A 6 26.40 -21.27 6.73
N GLN A 7 25.08 -21.39 6.79
CA GLN A 7 24.39 -22.62 6.39
C GLN A 7 23.86 -22.47 4.96
N LEU A 8 24.37 -23.28 4.04
CA LEU A 8 23.80 -23.42 2.71
C LEU A 8 22.45 -24.15 2.80
N ILE A 9 21.36 -23.47 2.40
CA ILE A 9 20.04 -24.08 2.25
C ILE A 9 19.95 -24.75 0.86
N ARG A 10 20.37 -24.04 -0.19
CA ARG A 10 20.26 -24.53 -1.57
C ARG A 10 21.27 -23.83 -2.48
N SER A 11 21.94 -24.61 -3.33
CA SER A 11 22.99 -24.10 -4.24
C SER A 11 22.43 -23.38 -5.46
N ASN A 12 21.41 -23.94 -6.12
CA ASN A 12 20.80 -23.34 -7.30
C ASN A 12 19.31 -23.73 -7.43
N MET A 13 18.52 -22.84 -7.99
CA MET A 13 17.18 -23.12 -8.49
C MET A 13 16.76 -22.14 -9.58
N ASP A 14 15.91 -22.63 -10.47
CA ASP A 14 15.21 -21.83 -11.47
C ASP A 14 13.76 -21.67 -11.01
N LEU A 15 13.20 -20.47 -11.19
CA LEU A 15 11.85 -20.13 -10.75
C LEU A 15 11.07 -19.52 -11.92
N SER A 16 10.19 -20.33 -12.51
CA SER A 16 9.37 -19.96 -13.66
C SER A 16 8.21 -19.04 -13.26
N ALA A 17 7.54 -18.43 -14.23
CA ALA A 17 6.36 -17.60 -13.98
C ALA A 17 5.27 -18.35 -13.19
N ASN A 18 4.75 -17.72 -12.13
CA ASN A 18 3.75 -18.26 -11.21
C ASN A 18 4.19 -19.52 -10.42
N GLU A 19 5.49 -19.76 -10.33
CA GLU A 19 6.04 -20.84 -9.51
C GLU A 19 6.34 -20.34 -8.09
N ASP A 20 6.07 -21.21 -7.10
CA ASP A 20 6.40 -21.04 -5.70
C ASP A 20 7.36 -22.14 -5.25
N VAL A 21 8.46 -21.78 -4.61
CA VAL A 21 9.40 -22.73 -4.00
C VAL A 21 9.55 -22.41 -2.51
N THR A 22 9.22 -23.37 -1.66
CA THR A 22 9.35 -23.27 -0.20
C THR A 22 10.52 -24.12 0.30
N LEU A 23 11.34 -23.53 1.16
CA LEU A 23 12.50 -24.13 1.81
C LEU A 23 12.33 -24.00 3.34
N GLN A 24 12.89 -24.94 4.10
CA GLN A 24 12.88 -24.87 5.56
C GLN A 24 14.07 -24.06 6.07
N ILE A 25 13.84 -23.22 7.07
CA ILE A 25 14.88 -22.56 7.86
C ILE A 25 14.95 -23.28 9.21
N SER A 26 16.16 -23.52 9.71
CA SER A 26 16.32 -24.16 11.02
C SER A 26 15.79 -23.25 12.13
N ASP A 27 14.99 -23.81 13.03
CA ASP A 27 14.42 -23.08 14.17
C ASP A 27 15.49 -22.59 15.16
N LYS A 28 16.72 -23.13 15.11
CA LYS A 28 17.85 -22.66 15.94
C LYS A 28 18.12 -21.16 15.77
N TYR A 29 17.88 -20.61 14.58
CA TYR A 29 18.13 -19.21 14.26
C TYR A 29 17.20 -18.24 14.99
N TYR A 30 16.08 -18.74 15.54
CA TYR A 30 15.21 -17.93 16.38
C TYR A 30 15.90 -17.42 17.66
N HIS A 31 16.95 -18.09 18.12
CA HIS A 31 17.70 -17.67 19.31
C HIS A 31 18.96 -16.85 19.00
N SER A 32 19.36 -16.71 17.73
CA SER A 32 20.53 -15.91 17.33
C SER A 32 20.25 -14.41 17.43
N ASP A 33 21.25 -13.60 17.74
CA ASP A 33 21.09 -12.13 17.83
C ASP A 33 20.84 -11.49 16.46
N HIS A 34 21.50 -12.02 15.43
CA HIS A 34 21.36 -11.60 14.04
C HIS A 34 21.10 -12.81 13.15
N VAL A 35 20.27 -12.62 12.13
CA VAL A 35 20.03 -13.66 11.11
C VAL A 35 19.83 -13.00 9.76
N TYR A 36 20.69 -13.35 8.81
CA TYR A 36 20.64 -12.82 7.45
C TYR A 36 20.32 -13.90 6.43
N LEU A 37 19.40 -13.62 5.51
CA LEU A 37 19.19 -14.38 4.29
C LEU A 37 20.07 -13.81 3.19
N LYS A 38 20.97 -14.63 2.63
CA LYS A 38 21.83 -14.26 1.49
C LYS A 38 21.50 -15.13 0.29
N PHE A 39 21.41 -14.53 -0.89
CA PHE A 39 21.37 -15.25 -2.17
C PHE A 39 21.79 -14.35 -3.33
N SER A 40 22.01 -14.96 -4.49
CA SER A 40 22.23 -14.24 -5.75
C SER A 40 21.09 -14.51 -6.72
N ALA A 41 20.58 -13.49 -7.41
CA ALA A 41 19.50 -13.65 -8.38
C ALA A 41 19.74 -12.86 -9.66
N ARG A 42 19.33 -13.46 -10.79
CA ARG A 42 19.19 -12.78 -12.08
C ARG A 42 17.97 -13.32 -12.83
N VAL A 43 17.53 -12.60 -13.86
CA VAL A 43 16.56 -13.13 -14.82
C VAL A 43 17.30 -13.74 -15.99
N ASP A 44 16.97 -14.99 -16.32
CA ASP A 44 17.33 -15.55 -17.61
C ASP A 44 16.21 -15.26 -18.62
N SER A 45 16.54 -14.45 -19.63
CA SER A 45 15.60 -14.05 -20.68
C SER A 45 15.78 -14.85 -21.97
N GLN A 46 16.48 -15.98 -21.93
CA GLN A 46 16.82 -16.80 -23.09
C GLN A 46 17.52 -15.97 -24.18
N GLY A 47 18.45 -15.11 -23.76
CA GLY A 47 19.26 -14.26 -24.63
C GLY A 47 18.58 -12.99 -25.16
N ARG A 48 17.33 -12.69 -24.77
CA ARG A 48 16.60 -11.50 -25.27
C ARG A 48 17.09 -10.18 -24.69
N TYR A 49 17.56 -10.18 -23.44
CA TYR A 49 18.06 -9.01 -22.74
C TYR A 49 19.42 -9.30 -22.09
N ALA A 50 20.35 -8.36 -22.27
CA ALA A 50 21.69 -8.42 -21.68
C ALA A 50 21.90 -7.40 -20.54
N SER A 51 20.90 -6.55 -20.27
CA SER A 51 20.95 -5.49 -19.25
C SER A 51 19.54 -5.05 -18.84
N GLY A 52 19.45 -4.28 -17.77
CA GLY A 52 18.19 -3.80 -17.21
C GLY A 52 17.69 -4.71 -16.09
N SER A 53 16.44 -4.50 -15.67
CA SER A 53 15.81 -5.28 -14.62
C SER A 53 14.31 -5.39 -14.85
N THR A 54 13.69 -6.32 -14.13
CA THR A 54 12.25 -6.44 -14.02
C THR A 54 11.87 -6.73 -12.58
N GLN A 55 10.69 -6.28 -12.19
CA GLN A 55 10.04 -6.68 -10.96
C GLN A 55 9.44 -8.08 -11.11
N GLY A 56 9.21 -8.75 -9.98
CA GLY A 56 8.41 -9.96 -9.93
C GLY A 56 8.99 -11.11 -9.10
N LEU A 57 10.16 -10.95 -8.47
CA LEU A 57 10.63 -11.90 -7.48
C LEU A 57 10.10 -11.52 -6.10
N LEU A 58 9.23 -12.34 -5.55
CA LEU A 58 8.73 -12.21 -4.18
C LEU A 58 9.51 -13.16 -3.28
N VAL A 59 9.89 -12.67 -2.10
CA VAL A 59 10.56 -13.45 -1.07
C VAL A 59 9.74 -13.32 0.20
N TYR A 60 9.45 -14.44 0.85
CA TYR A 60 8.70 -14.49 2.10
C TYR A 60 9.47 -15.28 3.15
N VAL A 61 9.41 -14.83 4.39
CA VAL A 61 9.75 -15.65 5.55
C VAL A 61 8.52 -15.73 6.44
N ASN A 62 8.04 -16.95 6.70
CA ASN A 62 6.84 -17.20 7.51
C ASN A 62 5.60 -16.40 7.07
N ASN A 63 5.32 -16.38 5.76
CA ASN A 63 4.25 -15.59 5.11
C ASN A 63 4.41 -14.07 5.16
N VAL A 64 5.42 -13.54 5.85
CA VAL A 64 5.75 -12.10 5.82
C VAL A 64 6.57 -11.80 4.56
N PRO A 65 6.18 -10.83 3.71
CA PRO A 65 7.01 -10.36 2.63
C PRO A 65 8.35 -9.80 3.15
N VAL A 66 9.46 -10.22 2.55
CA VAL A 66 10.76 -9.59 2.76
C VAL A 66 10.81 -8.35 1.88
N ASP A 67 10.80 -7.18 2.50
CA ASP A 67 10.75 -5.89 1.80
C ASP A 67 12.04 -5.08 1.98
N VAL A 68 11.98 -3.84 1.49
CA VAL A 68 13.11 -2.92 1.46
C VAL A 68 13.71 -2.65 2.85
N GLU A 69 12.90 -2.68 3.91
CA GLU A 69 13.34 -2.45 5.30
C GLU A 69 14.29 -3.54 5.79
N LYS A 70 14.32 -4.69 5.10
CA LYS A 70 15.20 -5.82 5.43
C LYS A 70 16.51 -5.78 4.65
N LEU A 71 16.67 -4.93 3.63
CA LEU A 71 17.86 -4.92 2.78
C LEU A 71 19.12 -4.47 3.54
N ALA A 72 20.11 -5.35 3.62
CA ALA A 72 21.29 -5.14 4.47
C ALA A 72 22.58 -4.84 3.70
N ASN A 73 22.72 -5.29 2.45
CA ASN A 73 24.00 -5.21 1.74
C ASN A 73 24.15 -4.03 0.78
N LYS A 74 23.08 -3.33 0.39
CA LYS A 74 23.15 -2.29 -0.65
C LYS A 74 22.05 -1.24 -0.49
N ARG A 75 22.22 -0.11 -1.18
CA ARG A 75 21.18 0.95 -1.26
C ARG A 75 19.90 0.40 -1.87
N ILE A 76 18.77 1.04 -1.60
CA ILE A 76 17.43 0.68 -2.10
C ILE A 76 17.22 0.92 -3.60
N PHE A 77 18.23 1.44 -4.28
CA PHE A 77 18.25 1.61 -5.72
C PHE A 77 19.64 1.28 -6.29
N TYR A 78 19.70 1.02 -7.59
CA TYR A 78 20.94 1.04 -8.35
C TYR A 78 20.92 2.14 -9.41
N ILE A 79 22.10 2.53 -9.86
CA ILE A 79 22.26 3.53 -10.93
C ILE A 79 22.29 2.80 -12.27
N PHE A 80 21.20 2.89 -13.00
CA PHE A 80 21.11 2.51 -14.40
C PHE A 80 21.66 3.65 -15.26
N ASN A 81 22.46 3.32 -16.28
CA ASN A 81 23.05 4.22 -17.28
C ASN A 81 23.71 5.53 -16.77
N GLY A 82 24.22 5.54 -15.54
CA GLY A 82 24.96 6.64 -14.93
C GLY A 82 24.13 7.75 -14.29
N VAL A 83 22.83 7.87 -14.62
CA VAL A 83 21.96 8.93 -14.09
C VAL A 83 20.63 8.45 -13.56
N ASN A 84 20.10 7.33 -14.07
CA ASN A 84 18.76 6.87 -13.70
C ASN A 84 18.83 5.99 -12.46
N LYS A 85 18.03 6.29 -11.45
CA LYS A 85 17.87 5.42 -10.28
C LYS A 85 16.76 4.42 -10.53
N VAL A 86 17.02 3.15 -10.28
CA VAL A 86 16.02 2.09 -10.34
C VAL A 86 15.93 1.43 -8.98
N ASN A 87 14.75 1.51 -8.36
CA ASN A 87 14.52 0.92 -7.04
C ASN A 87 14.56 -0.60 -7.11
N TRP A 88 15.12 -1.21 -6.07
CA TRP A 88 15.19 -2.67 -5.92
C TRP A 88 13.86 -3.28 -5.48
N TYR A 89 12.96 -2.50 -4.90
CA TYR A 89 11.69 -3.00 -4.37
C TYR A 89 10.55 -2.06 -4.77
N TRP A 90 9.38 -2.64 -5.02
CA TRP A 90 8.20 -1.92 -5.52
C TRP A 90 6.91 -2.49 -4.90
N GLY A 91 6.84 -2.51 -3.57
CA GLY A 91 5.68 -3.02 -2.82
C GLY A 91 5.19 -4.38 -3.33
N SER A 92 3.93 -4.41 -3.76
CA SER A 92 3.25 -5.62 -4.27
C SER A 92 3.89 -6.27 -5.50
N ASN A 93 4.74 -5.55 -6.25
CA ASN A 93 5.44 -6.09 -7.42
C ASN A 93 6.74 -6.83 -7.07
N GLY A 94 7.17 -6.79 -5.80
CA GLY A 94 8.35 -7.48 -5.31
C GLY A 94 9.69 -6.86 -5.70
N TRP A 95 10.72 -7.69 -5.69
CA TRP A 95 12.10 -7.28 -5.96
C TRP A 95 12.37 -7.16 -7.46
N SER A 96 13.04 -6.08 -7.83
CA SER A 96 13.66 -5.88 -9.14
C SER A 96 14.87 -6.79 -9.26
N VAL A 97 14.86 -7.70 -10.22
CA VAL A 97 15.97 -8.62 -10.52
C VAL A 97 16.50 -8.33 -11.91
N THR A 98 17.82 -8.37 -12.08
CA THR A 98 18.48 -7.87 -13.29
C THR A 98 18.70 -8.91 -14.36
N TYR A 99 18.78 -8.48 -15.62
CA TYR A 99 19.11 -9.32 -16.78
C TYR A 99 20.62 -9.46 -17.02
N TYR A 100 21.46 -8.75 -16.25
CA TYR A 100 22.91 -8.76 -16.45
C TYR A 100 23.46 -10.19 -16.37
N PRO A 101 24.35 -10.59 -17.28
CA PRO A 101 25.16 -11.80 -17.14
C PRO A 101 25.90 -11.82 -15.80
N TRP A 102 26.09 -12.99 -15.20
CA TRP A 102 26.74 -13.15 -13.90
C TRP A 102 28.14 -12.51 -13.85
N ASP A 103 28.88 -12.58 -14.95
CA ASP A 103 30.22 -12.00 -15.12
C ASP A 103 30.22 -10.47 -15.33
N LYS A 104 29.05 -9.84 -15.41
CA LYS A 104 28.89 -8.39 -15.59
C LYS A 104 28.39 -7.66 -14.34
N ALA A 105 28.49 -8.27 -13.16
CA ALA A 105 28.10 -7.64 -11.90
C ALA A 105 28.79 -6.28 -11.65
N SER A 106 30.06 -6.17 -12.05
CA SER A 106 30.89 -4.96 -11.93
C SER A 106 30.52 -3.84 -12.92
N SER A 107 29.66 -4.12 -13.91
CA SER A 107 29.21 -3.11 -14.88
C SER A 107 28.20 -2.11 -14.29
N VAL A 108 27.67 -2.38 -13.10
CA VAL A 108 26.77 -1.48 -12.37
C VAL A 108 27.54 -0.84 -11.20
N PRO A 109 27.48 0.50 -11.02
CA PRO A 109 28.10 1.15 -9.89
C PRO A 109 27.74 0.49 -8.56
N GLY A 110 28.77 0.10 -7.79
CA GLY A 110 28.61 -0.60 -6.51
C GLY A 110 28.62 -2.13 -6.58
N GLY A 111 28.73 -2.75 -7.76
CA GLY A 111 29.14 -4.16 -7.96
C GLY A 111 28.17 -5.27 -7.52
N GLN A 112 27.13 -4.96 -6.75
CA GLN A 112 26.27 -5.95 -6.07
C GLN A 112 24.89 -6.13 -6.71
N VAL A 113 24.84 -6.05 -8.05
CA VAL A 113 23.60 -6.08 -8.81
C VAL A 113 22.83 -7.40 -8.68
N HIS A 114 23.53 -8.49 -8.40
CA HIS A 114 22.95 -9.83 -8.25
C HIS A 114 22.78 -10.28 -6.80
N HIS A 115 23.53 -9.72 -5.86
CA HIS A 115 23.62 -10.23 -4.50
C HIS A 115 22.61 -9.53 -3.59
N TYR A 116 21.73 -10.29 -2.94
CA TYR A 116 20.75 -9.80 -2.00
C TYR A 116 21.07 -10.37 -0.62
N VAL A 117 21.09 -9.49 0.38
CA VAL A 117 21.18 -9.87 1.78
C VAL A 117 20.09 -9.17 2.54
N PHE A 118 19.32 -9.93 3.29
CA PHE A 118 18.19 -9.44 4.08
C PHE A 118 18.40 -9.77 5.55
N ASP A 119 18.22 -8.80 6.45
CA ASP A 119 18.01 -9.07 7.87
C ASP A 119 16.62 -9.69 8.04
N ILE A 120 16.57 -10.98 8.36
CA ILE A 120 15.33 -11.73 8.53
C ILE A 120 15.03 -12.03 10.00
N LYS A 121 15.81 -11.49 10.94
CA LYS A 121 15.70 -11.86 12.35
C LYS A 121 14.28 -11.68 12.89
N THR A 122 13.68 -10.53 12.57
CA THR A 122 12.32 -10.15 12.99
C THR A 122 11.22 -10.95 12.29
N LEU A 123 11.55 -11.75 11.29
CA LEU A 123 10.62 -12.58 10.52
C LEU A 123 10.51 -14.02 11.05
N LEU A 124 11.42 -14.43 11.93
CA LEU A 124 11.48 -15.79 12.44
C LEU A 124 10.48 -16.02 13.58
N LYS A 125 9.97 -17.25 13.64
CA LYS A 125 9.15 -17.80 14.72
C LYS A 125 9.97 -18.75 15.59
N GLU A 126 9.45 -19.10 16.75
CA GLU A 126 10.03 -20.15 17.60
C GLU A 126 10.16 -21.50 16.90
N SER A 127 9.22 -21.84 16.02
CA SER A 127 9.25 -23.11 15.29
C SER A 127 8.60 -23.06 13.91
N GLY A 128 8.99 -24.00 13.05
CA GLY A 128 8.41 -24.19 11.71
C GLY A 128 8.70 -23.02 10.78
N ASN A 129 9.95 -22.55 10.79
CA ASN A 129 10.38 -21.44 9.95
C ASN A 129 10.49 -21.83 8.46
N GLN A 130 9.90 -21.03 7.59
CA GLN A 130 9.87 -21.29 6.15
C GLN A 130 10.32 -20.07 5.36
N LEU A 131 11.12 -20.33 4.32
CA LEU A 131 11.51 -19.38 3.29
C LEU A 131 10.78 -19.72 2.00
N ARG A 132 10.07 -18.78 1.39
CA ARG A 132 9.41 -18.99 0.09
C ARG A 132 9.88 -17.96 -0.92
N PHE A 133 10.24 -18.44 -2.10
CA PHE A 133 10.41 -17.62 -3.29
C PHE A 133 9.23 -17.82 -4.22
N SER A 134 8.71 -16.73 -4.78
CA SER A 134 7.59 -16.76 -5.72
C SER A 134 7.87 -15.83 -6.90
N SER A 135 7.46 -16.25 -8.09
CA SER A 135 7.61 -15.46 -9.32
C SER A 135 6.25 -14.99 -9.80
N VAL A 136 6.02 -13.68 -9.80
CA VAL A 136 4.84 -13.06 -10.46
C VAL A 136 5.20 -12.46 -11.82
N PHE A 137 6.41 -12.72 -12.29
CA PHE A 137 6.93 -12.18 -13.53
C PHE A 137 6.34 -12.91 -14.75
N HIS A 138 5.71 -12.15 -15.65
CA HIS A 138 5.07 -12.68 -16.86
C HIS A 138 5.31 -11.83 -18.12
N SER A 139 6.11 -10.77 -18.02
CA SER A 139 6.30 -9.81 -19.12
C SER A 139 7.15 -10.36 -20.28
N VAL A 140 7.95 -11.40 -20.03
CA VAL A 140 8.82 -12.03 -21.03
C VAL A 140 8.53 -13.52 -21.05
N LYS A 141 7.98 -14.00 -22.17
CA LYS A 141 7.64 -15.40 -22.37
C LYS A 141 8.84 -16.32 -22.09
N ASP A 142 8.66 -17.42 -21.37
CA ASP A 142 9.72 -18.42 -21.11
C ASP A 142 10.93 -17.90 -20.30
N ALA A 143 10.88 -16.68 -19.77
CA ALA A 143 11.91 -16.17 -18.88
C ALA A 143 11.63 -16.61 -17.44
N PHE A 144 12.70 -16.84 -16.69
CA PHE A 144 12.65 -17.32 -15.31
C PHE A 144 13.74 -16.66 -14.46
N PHE A 145 13.58 -16.69 -13.14
CA PHE A 145 14.63 -16.27 -12.23
C PHE A 145 15.61 -17.42 -11.99
N VAL A 146 16.90 -17.14 -12.06
CA VAL A 146 17.96 -18.06 -11.60
C VAL A 146 18.42 -17.57 -10.25
N ILE A 147 18.28 -18.39 -9.22
CA ILE A 147 18.61 -18.07 -7.83
C ILE A 147 19.69 -19.03 -7.34
N LYS A 148 20.79 -18.48 -6.84
CA LYS A 148 21.99 -19.19 -6.41
C LYS A 148 22.36 -18.90 -4.96
N ASP A 149 23.06 -19.84 -4.35
CA ASP A 149 23.77 -19.68 -3.08
C ASP A 149 22.85 -19.18 -1.96
N ILE A 150 21.68 -19.81 -1.80
CA ILE A 150 20.71 -19.48 -0.76
C ILE A 150 21.28 -19.93 0.59
N GLN A 151 21.62 -18.97 1.44
CA GLN A 151 22.33 -19.17 2.70
C GLN A 151 21.66 -18.40 3.84
N ILE A 152 21.78 -18.95 5.06
CA ILE A 152 21.51 -18.23 6.31
C ILE A 152 22.83 -17.95 7.01
N LEU A 153 23.01 -16.71 7.47
CA LEU A 153 24.18 -16.24 8.21
C LEU A 153 23.73 -15.76 9.60
N GLU A 154 24.57 -15.94 10.61
CA GLU A 154 24.30 -15.45 11.99
C GLU A 154 25.09 -14.18 12.33
N ASP A 155 25.84 -13.65 11.37
CA ASP A 155 26.70 -12.49 11.52
C ASP A 155 26.76 -11.69 10.20
N GLU A 156 27.44 -10.54 10.24
CA GLU A 156 27.61 -9.66 9.08
C GLU A 156 28.75 -10.09 8.13
N SER A 157 29.00 -11.40 7.99
CA SER A 157 30.03 -11.95 7.08
C SER A 157 29.65 -11.90 5.59
N PHE A 158 29.13 -10.76 5.14
CA PHE A 158 28.76 -10.53 3.75
C PHE A 158 29.32 -9.19 3.24
N GLU A 159 29.59 -9.15 1.94
CA GLU A 159 30.08 -7.94 1.29
C GLU A 159 28.98 -6.87 1.26
N LYS A 160 29.27 -5.68 1.78
CA LYS A 160 28.40 -4.50 1.66
C LYS A 160 28.85 -3.64 0.48
N SER A 161 27.90 -3.08 -0.25
CA SER A 161 28.19 -2.21 -1.39
C SER A 161 29.00 -1.01 -0.90
N PRO A 162 30.04 -0.57 -1.62
CA PRO A 162 30.80 0.63 -1.25
C PRO A 162 29.96 1.91 -1.32
N LEU A 163 28.76 1.85 -1.91
CA LEU A 163 27.82 2.95 -1.92
C LEU A 163 26.93 2.97 -0.67
N LEU A 164 26.81 1.88 0.08
CA LEU A 164 25.99 1.85 1.29
C LEU A 164 26.57 2.82 2.33
N ASN A 165 25.74 3.68 2.89
CA ASN A 165 26.08 4.48 4.07
C ASN A 165 25.73 3.68 5.33
N ASP A 166 26.37 3.99 6.48
CA ASP A 166 26.19 3.26 7.74
C ASP A 166 24.77 3.36 8.36
N THR A 167 23.85 4.04 7.69
CA THR A 167 22.47 4.26 8.14
C THR A 167 21.54 3.17 7.61
N VAL A 168 20.74 2.58 8.51
CA VAL A 168 19.57 1.74 8.18
C VAL A 168 18.74 2.42 7.10
N VAL A 169 18.50 1.73 5.99
CA VAL A 169 17.67 2.25 4.91
C VAL A 169 16.21 1.94 5.23
N SER A 170 15.61 2.78 6.06
CA SER A 170 14.16 2.81 6.23
C SER A 170 13.56 3.83 5.28
N ASP A 171 12.42 3.50 4.68
CA ASP A 171 11.66 4.48 3.88
C ASP A 171 11.08 5.60 4.76
N SER A 172 11.06 5.40 6.08
CA SER A 172 10.48 6.33 7.05
C SER A 172 11.19 6.24 8.40
N HIS A 173 12.05 7.23 8.67
CA HIS A 173 12.76 7.30 9.95
C HIS A 173 11.81 7.49 11.14
N GLY A 174 10.71 8.25 10.96
CA GLY A 174 9.76 8.47 12.05
C GLY A 174 8.85 7.29 12.33
N LEU A 175 8.54 6.47 11.32
CA LEU A 175 7.67 5.30 11.51
C LEU A 175 8.46 3.99 11.63
N HIS A 176 9.79 4.03 11.64
CA HIS A 176 10.66 2.85 11.60
C HIS A 176 10.23 1.74 12.59
N ARG A 177 9.96 2.08 13.86
CA ARG A 177 9.51 1.09 14.86
C ARG A 177 8.20 0.41 14.46
N TYR A 178 7.23 1.16 13.93
CA TYR A 178 5.96 0.59 13.49
C TYR A 178 6.11 -0.22 12.21
N ARG A 179 7.01 0.20 11.31
CA ARG A 179 7.40 -0.60 10.14
C ARG A 179 8.05 -1.91 10.58
N GLN A 180 8.89 -1.91 11.61
CA GLN A 180 9.44 -3.17 12.15
C GLN A 180 8.37 -4.11 12.71
N LEU A 181 7.27 -3.58 13.29
CA LEU A 181 6.13 -4.41 13.69
C LEU A 181 5.38 -4.95 12.46
N ALA A 182 5.08 -4.10 11.47
CA ALA A 182 4.32 -4.47 10.29
C ALA A 182 5.08 -5.39 9.32
N THR A 183 6.40 -5.27 9.31
CA THR A 183 7.32 -6.07 8.48
C THR A 183 8.01 -7.16 9.27
N GLY A 184 7.68 -7.32 10.55
CA GLY A 184 8.08 -8.46 11.38
C GLY A 184 7.09 -9.60 11.23
N TYR A 185 7.39 -10.75 11.83
CA TYR A 185 6.39 -11.78 12.01
C TYR A 185 5.30 -11.32 12.99
N HIS A 186 4.04 -11.47 12.58
CA HIS A 186 2.86 -11.17 13.39
C HIS A 186 1.69 -12.06 12.93
N GLU A 187 0.70 -12.31 13.79
CA GLU A 187 -0.31 -13.34 13.48
C GLU A 187 -1.22 -12.99 12.29
N GLY A 188 -1.37 -11.70 12.00
CA GLY A 188 -2.14 -11.20 10.85
C GLY A 188 -1.71 -11.75 9.49
N VAL A 189 -0.43 -12.06 9.29
CA VAL A 189 0.08 -12.59 8.00
C VAL A 189 -0.38 -14.03 7.72
N ASN A 190 -0.87 -14.75 8.73
CA ASN A 190 -1.38 -16.11 8.57
C ASN A 190 -2.87 -16.17 8.21
N LEU A 191 -3.59 -15.05 8.37
CA LEU A 191 -4.99 -14.98 7.99
C LEU A 191 -5.14 -15.00 6.46
N LYS A 192 -6.00 -15.89 5.97
CA LYS A 192 -6.46 -15.87 4.59
C LYS A 192 -7.79 -15.14 4.54
N LEU A 193 -7.78 -13.96 3.94
CA LEU A 193 -8.97 -13.12 3.82
C LEU A 193 -9.68 -13.37 2.48
N ASP A 194 -10.98 -13.06 2.44
CA ASP A 194 -11.73 -13.17 1.19
C ASP A 194 -11.22 -12.15 0.17
N THR A 195 -10.85 -12.66 -1.01
CA THR A 195 -10.40 -11.86 -2.17
C THR A 195 -11.27 -12.09 -3.40
N SER A 196 -12.43 -12.71 -3.21
CA SER A 196 -13.41 -12.88 -4.28
C SER A 196 -13.77 -11.53 -4.90
N ILE A 197 -13.92 -11.51 -6.23
CA ILE A 197 -14.32 -10.30 -6.94
C ILE A 197 -15.77 -9.96 -6.54
N ASP A 198 -15.99 -8.72 -6.10
CA ASP A 198 -17.32 -8.27 -5.63
C ASP A 198 -18.39 -8.27 -6.74
N TYR A 199 -17.97 -8.19 -8.01
CA TYR A 199 -18.84 -8.22 -9.18
C TYR A 199 -19.44 -9.63 -9.43
N GLN A 200 -20.76 -9.70 -9.53
CA GLN A 200 -21.51 -10.92 -9.83
C GLN A 200 -22.33 -10.74 -11.12
N SER A 201 -21.90 -11.31 -12.23
CA SER A 201 -22.52 -11.12 -13.55
C SER A 201 -23.93 -11.72 -13.72
N GLN A 202 -24.33 -12.65 -12.85
CA GLN A 202 -25.54 -13.47 -13.06
C GLN A 202 -26.67 -13.25 -12.05
N LYS A 203 -26.52 -12.33 -11.10
CA LYS A 203 -27.55 -12.09 -10.08
C LYS A 203 -28.27 -10.78 -10.36
N LYS A 204 -29.48 -10.85 -10.92
CA LYS A 204 -30.42 -9.72 -10.86
C LYS A 204 -30.80 -9.51 -9.40
N VAL A 205 -30.10 -8.60 -8.73
CA VAL A 205 -30.46 -8.16 -7.39
C VAL A 205 -31.30 -6.90 -7.54
N ASN A 206 -32.52 -6.92 -7.02
CA ASN A 206 -33.29 -5.70 -6.83
C ASN A 206 -32.62 -4.90 -5.72
N VAL A 207 -31.84 -3.89 -6.10
CA VAL A 207 -31.21 -2.96 -5.15
C VAL A 207 -32.19 -1.82 -4.89
N THR A 208 -32.84 -1.84 -3.74
CA THR A 208 -33.57 -0.66 -3.25
C THR A 208 -32.58 0.21 -2.49
N PRO A 209 -32.31 1.46 -2.93
CA PRO A 209 -31.41 2.34 -2.19
C PRO A 209 -31.92 2.54 -0.76
N ALA A 210 -31.05 2.30 0.23
CA ALA A 210 -31.37 2.62 1.60
C ALA A 210 -31.56 4.13 1.75
N LYS A 211 -32.71 4.57 2.28
CA LYS A 211 -32.99 6.00 2.53
C LYS A 211 -32.22 6.55 3.73
N ALA A 212 -31.81 5.69 4.67
CA ALA A 212 -31.09 6.07 5.88
C ALA A 212 -29.75 5.34 5.95
N PHE A 213 -28.69 6.11 6.21
CA PHE A 213 -27.32 5.61 6.47
C PHE A 213 -26.94 5.80 7.94
N VAL A 214 -27.95 6.00 8.79
CA VAL A 214 -27.79 6.05 10.24
C VAL A 214 -27.26 4.69 10.70
N GLN A 215 -26.21 4.74 11.50
CA GLN A 215 -25.62 3.57 12.13
C GLN A 215 -26.01 3.65 13.61
N ASN A 216 -26.48 2.54 14.20
CA ASN A 216 -26.57 2.45 15.67
C ASN A 216 -25.20 2.02 16.20
N TYR A 217 -24.49 2.98 16.78
CA TYR A 217 -23.17 2.80 17.37
C TYR A 217 -23.00 3.71 18.58
N GLU A 218 -22.12 3.30 19.47
CA GLU A 218 -21.72 4.04 20.66
C GLU A 218 -20.23 4.37 20.59
N TYR A 219 -19.82 5.39 21.34
CA TYR A 219 -18.40 5.69 21.49
C TYR A 219 -18.10 6.16 22.91
N GLU A 220 -16.89 5.89 23.36
CA GLU A 220 -16.36 6.34 24.65
C GLU A 220 -14.93 6.85 24.46
N LEU A 221 -14.65 8.05 24.97
CA LEU A 221 -13.29 8.59 25.06
C LEU A 221 -12.85 8.55 26.52
N ASN A 222 -11.86 7.71 26.83
CA ASN A 222 -11.37 7.59 28.20
C ASN A 222 -10.27 8.63 28.52
N LYS A 223 -9.86 8.70 29.80
CA LYS A 223 -8.83 9.64 30.28
C LYS A 223 -7.44 9.37 29.70
N GLN A 224 -7.21 8.17 29.19
CA GLN A 224 -5.99 7.76 28.52
C GLN A 224 -6.00 8.12 27.03
N GLY A 225 -7.09 8.70 26.52
CA GLY A 225 -7.21 9.15 25.12
C GLY A 225 -7.54 8.03 24.15
N VAL A 226 -7.86 6.84 24.68
CA VAL A 226 -8.39 5.73 23.88
C VAL A 226 -9.83 6.04 23.55
N LEU A 227 -10.13 6.06 22.25
CA LEU A 227 -11.48 6.19 21.72
C LEU A 227 -11.99 4.78 21.39
N SER A 228 -12.95 4.27 22.17
CA SER A 228 -13.64 3.02 21.87
C SER A 228 -14.87 3.31 21.03
N VAL A 229 -15.10 2.52 20.00
CA VAL A 229 -16.31 2.57 19.15
C VAL A 229 -16.95 1.20 19.13
N ILE A 230 -18.24 1.14 19.49
CA ILE A 230 -18.98 -0.10 19.69
C ILE A 230 -20.10 -0.17 18.64
N VAL A 231 -20.11 -1.25 17.86
CA VAL A 231 -21.14 -1.54 16.85
C VAL A 231 -21.44 -3.03 16.86
N ASN A 232 -22.71 -3.42 16.95
CA ASN A 232 -23.14 -4.81 17.05
C ASN A 232 -22.39 -5.63 18.14
N ASN A 233 -22.15 -5.02 19.30
CA ASN A 233 -21.37 -5.57 20.42
C ASN A 233 -19.89 -5.84 20.12
N GLU A 234 -19.38 -5.48 18.94
CA GLU A 234 -17.95 -5.50 18.63
C GLU A 234 -17.32 -4.14 18.96
N THR A 235 -16.16 -4.17 19.60
CA THR A 235 -15.44 -2.96 20.03
C THR A 235 -14.18 -2.77 19.20
N TYR A 236 -14.03 -1.57 18.66
CA TYR A 236 -12.84 -1.08 17.97
C TYR A 236 -12.20 0.02 18.81
N ARG A 237 -10.91 -0.13 19.13
CA ARG A 237 -10.18 0.83 19.97
C ARG A 237 -9.25 1.66 19.10
N PHE A 238 -9.36 2.97 19.23
CA PHE A 238 -8.52 3.92 18.52
C PHE A 238 -7.57 4.58 19.51
N THR A 239 -6.27 4.46 19.24
CA THR A 239 -5.22 5.14 19.98
C THR A 239 -4.43 6.05 19.07
N SER A 240 -3.82 7.07 19.63
CA SER A 240 -2.98 7.99 18.88
C SER A 240 -1.71 8.28 19.63
N SER A 241 -0.61 8.36 18.90
CA SER A 241 0.70 8.69 19.44
C SER A 241 1.30 9.83 18.65
N PHE A 242 1.79 10.85 19.35
CA PHE A 242 2.42 12.04 18.79
C PHE A 242 3.84 12.15 19.34
N HIS A 243 4.82 12.26 18.45
CA HIS A 243 6.22 12.29 18.82
C HIS A 243 6.90 13.48 18.16
N VAL A 244 7.79 14.11 18.91
CA VAL A 244 8.70 15.13 18.40
C VAL A 244 10.09 14.49 18.39
N PRO A 245 10.68 14.22 17.21
CA PRO A 245 12.02 13.66 17.11
C PRO A 245 13.03 14.46 17.95
N ARG A 246 13.97 13.76 18.59
CA ARG A 246 15.18 14.40 19.15
C ARG A 246 16.14 14.72 17.99
N ALA A 247 17.27 15.36 18.28
CA ALA A 247 18.31 15.63 17.29
C ALA A 247 18.93 14.38 16.62
N GLY A 248 18.45 13.17 16.97
CA GLY A 248 18.55 11.95 16.18
C GLY A 248 17.18 11.26 16.21
N TRP A 249 16.73 10.72 15.08
CA TRP A 249 15.42 10.11 14.88
C TRP A 249 15.21 8.77 15.66
N SER A 250 16.04 8.46 16.66
CA SER A 250 16.19 7.10 17.20
C SER A 250 15.33 6.73 18.42
N ASP A 251 14.57 7.65 19.02
CA ASP A 251 13.83 7.38 20.26
C ASP A 251 12.33 7.66 20.13
N ILE A 252 11.54 6.63 19.79
CA ILE A 252 10.07 6.68 19.76
C ILE A 252 9.52 5.60 20.71
N ASP A 253 9.14 6.02 21.92
CA ASP A 253 8.58 5.14 22.96
C ASP A 253 7.05 5.17 23.00
N ILE A 254 6.45 4.01 22.71
CA ILE A 254 5.00 3.80 22.58
C ILE A 254 4.36 3.36 23.89
N LYS A 255 5.15 3.04 24.92
CA LYS A 255 4.61 2.55 26.19
C LYS A 255 5.38 3.13 27.35
N GLU A 256 5.05 4.35 27.72
CA GLU A 256 5.08 4.73 29.15
C GLU A 256 4.29 6.02 29.39
N GLN A 257 3.15 5.87 30.07
CA GLN A 257 2.72 6.94 30.96
C GLN A 257 3.73 7.04 32.11
N SER A 258 4.62 8.02 32.09
CA SER A 258 5.28 8.54 33.30
C SER A 258 6.17 9.76 33.00
N GLY A 259 5.55 10.94 32.89
CA GLY A 259 6.22 12.20 33.29
C GLY A 259 6.32 13.34 32.27
N ARG A 260 6.15 13.13 30.95
CA ARG A 260 6.39 14.19 29.94
C ARG A 260 5.15 14.85 29.34
N TRP A 261 4.02 14.16 29.33
CA TRP A 261 2.76 14.68 28.82
C TRP A 261 1.79 14.92 29.98
N ALA A 262 1.37 16.16 30.16
CA ALA A 262 0.37 16.53 31.15
C ALA A 262 -1.02 16.52 30.51
N LEU A 263 -1.93 15.74 31.10
CA LEU A 263 -3.35 15.81 30.80
C LEU A 263 -3.91 17.13 31.33
N LYS A 264 -4.38 18.02 30.44
CA LYS A 264 -4.89 19.34 30.83
C LYS A 264 -6.39 19.38 30.95
N LYS A 265 -7.09 18.67 30.07
CA LYS A 265 -8.55 18.69 29.98
C LYS A 265 -9.05 17.36 29.48
N VAL A 266 -10.09 16.84 30.11
CA VAL A 266 -10.89 15.72 29.62
C VAL A 266 -12.35 16.04 29.86
N ASN A 267 -13.16 15.87 28.82
CA ASN A 267 -14.60 15.71 28.93
C ASN A 267 -15.05 14.59 27.97
N HIS A 268 -16.35 14.37 27.82
CA HIS A 268 -16.89 13.26 27.02
C HIS A 268 -16.49 13.28 25.52
N ASN A 269 -16.06 14.41 24.97
CA ASN A 269 -15.75 14.56 23.55
C ASN A 269 -14.49 15.38 23.23
N GLN A 270 -13.70 15.73 24.25
CA GLN A 270 -12.48 16.51 24.09
C GLN A 270 -11.43 16.02 25.07
N ILE A 271 -10.20 15.90 24.58
CA ILE A 271 -9.03 15.64 25.40
C ILE A 271 -7.86 16.51 24.96
N THR A 272 -7.12 17.06 25.93
CA THR A 272 -5.94 17.88 25.65
C THR A 272 -4.74 17.36 26.42
N TYR A 273 -3.67 17.07 25.67
CA TYR A 273 -2.35 16.70 26.17
C TYR A 273 -1.35 17.81 25.87
N GLU A 274 -0.38 17.98 26.74
CA GLU A 274 0.67 18.97 26.55
C GLU A 274 2.04 18.45 26.99
N SER A 275 3.06 18.74 26.18
CA SER A 275 4.47 18.61 26.54
C SER A 275 5.14 19.99 26.57
N SER A 276 6.45 20.03 26.80
CA SER A 276 7.24 21.26 26.70
C SER A 276 7.25 21.86 25.30
N LYS A 277 7.17 21.03 24.25
CA LYS A 277 7.31 21.44 22.84
C LYS A 277 6.01 21.46 22.04
N LEU A 278 5.03 20.65 22.41
CA LEU A 278 3.82 20.43 21.60
C LEU A 278 2.59 20.37 22.51
N ASN A 279 1.52 21.05 22.10
CA ASN A 279 0.17 20.85 22.63
C ASN A 279 -0.67 20.10 21.59
N VAL A 280 -1.48 19.15 22.05
CA VAL A 280 -2.41 18.36 21.23
C VAL A 280 -3.79 18.47 21.85
N SER A 281 -4.76 19.01 21.12
CA SER A 281 -6.16 19.04 21.51
C SER A 281 -7.00 18.25 20.52
N ARG A 282 -7.56 17.14 21.00
CA ARG A 282 -8.47 16.28 20.25
C ARG A 282 -9.91 16.65 20.56
N THR A 283 -10.74 16.72 19.52
CA THR A 283 -12.19 16.82 19.62
C THR A 283 -12.86 15.72 18.82
N ILE A 284 -13.95 15.18 19.36
CA ILE A 284 -14.78 14.13 18.76
C ILE A 284 -16.17 14.69 18.51
N GLN A 285 -16.65 14.57 17.28
CA GLN A 285 -18.02 14.93 16.91
C GLN A 285 -18.75 13.68 16.42
N LYS A 286 -19.80 13.28 17.14
CA LYS A 286 -20.70 12.21 16.70
C LYS A 286 -21.68 12.73 15.66
N THR A 287 -21.85 11.99 14.59
CA THR A 287 -22.92 12.18 13.60
C THR A 287 -23.77 10.91 13.51
N PRO A 288 -24.91 10.91 12.81
CA PRO A 288 -25.70 9.68 12.64
C PRO A 288 -24.96 8.53 11.93
N SER A 289 -23.95 8.82 11.10
CA SER A 289 -23.24 7.79 10.30
C SER A 289 -21.78 7.56 10.69
N HIS A 290 -21.12 8.52 11.35
CA HIS A 290 -19.69 8.46 11.62
C HIS A 290 -19.25 9.39 12.75
N LEU A 291 -18.04 9.17 13.27
CA LEU A 291 -17.33 10.11 14.12
C LEU A 291 -16.37 10.98 13.28
N ILE A 292 -16.29 12.26 13.61
CA ILE A 292 -15.24 13.16 13.11
C ILE A 292 -14.26 13.39 14.24
N VAL A 293 -13.00 13.04 14.02
CA VAL A 293 -11.88 13.26 14.94
C VAL A 293 -11.05 14.43 14.41
N ARG A 294 -10.82 15.44 15.25
CA ARG A 294 -9.95 16.58 14.93
C ARG A 294 -8.87 16.72 15.98
N ASP A 295 -7.62 16.65 15.53
CA ASP A 295 -6.43 16.81 16.36
C ASP A 295 -5.74 18.12 16.02
N THR A 296 -5.87 19.11 16.89
CA THR A 296 -5.17 20.39 16.77
C THR A 296 -3.82 20.30 17.47
N LEU A 297 -2.76 20.35 16.67
CA LEU A 297 -1.36 20.31 17.08
C LEU A 297 -0.82 21.74 17.13
N THR A 298 -0.21 22.16 18.24
CA THR A 298 0.35 23.51 18.40
C THR A 298 1.82 23.46 18.81
N ASN A 299 2.71 23.95 17.95
CA ASN A 299 4.14 24.06 18.21
C ASN A 299 4.39 25.15 19.27
N LYS A 300 4.92 24.77 20.43
CA LYS A 300 5.25 25.70 21.52
C LYS A 300 6.66 26.27 21.45
N THR A 301 7.46 25.86 20.48
CA THR A 301 8.86 26.25 20.35
C THR A 301 9.02 27.50 19.47
N SER A 302 10.26 28.02 19.39
CA SER A 302 10.65 29.13 18.51
C SER A 302 11.26 28.67 17.17
N HIS A 303 11.24 27.36 16.87
CA HIS A 303 11.81 26.77 15.66
C HIS A 303 10.76 25.88 14.98
N ASP A 304 11.01 25.49 13.73
CA ASP A 304 10.21 24.47 13.06
C ASP A 304 10.24 23.17 13.86
N LEU A 305 9.09 22.51 13.96
CA LEU A 305 8.91 21.30 14.76
C LEU A 305 8.45 20.14 13.87
N PRO A 306 9.30 19.14 13.60
CA PRO A 306 8.83 17.88 13.03
C PRO A 306 7.92 17.16 14.01
N ILE A 307 6.85 16.56 13.50
CA ILE A 307 5.92 15.75 14.27
C ILE A 307 5.71 14.44 13.56
N VAL A 308 5.95 13.35 14.28
CA VAL A 308 5.53 12.02 13.87
C VAL A 308 4.21 11.71 14.56
N LEU A 309 3.23 11.25 13.81
CA LEU A 309 1.95 10.82 14.33
C LEU A 309 1.64 9.38 13.90
N MET A 310 0.93 8.66 14.75
CA MET A 310 0.39 7.33 14.46
C MET A 310 -1.00 7.23 15.07
N ASN A 311 -2.00 6.91 14.25
CA ASN A 311 -3.34 6.53 14.67
C ASN A 311 -3.51 5.03 14.48
N VAL A 312 -3.82 4.29 15.54
CA VAL A 312 -3.97 2.84 15.50
C VAL A 312 -5.40 2.47 15.81
N MET A 313 -6.02 1.70 14.92
CA MET A 313 -7.24 0.97 15.18
C MET A 313 -6.89 -0.46 15.60
N ASP A 314 -7.14 -0.81 16.85
CA ASP A 314 -7.09 -2.16 17.37
C ASP A 314 -8.50 -2.76 17.39
N PHE A 315 -8.72 -3.79 16.60
CA PHE A 315 -10.00 -4.50 16.52
C PHE A 315 -10.05 -5.78 17.37
N GLN A 316 -9.03 -6.00 18.22
CA GLN A 316 -8.91 -7.03 19.25
C GLN A 316 -8.90 -8.48 18.73
N GLU A 317 -10.02 -8.98 18.24
CA GLU A 317 -10.18 -10.40 17.87
C GLU A 317 -9.78 -10.63 16.41
N LEU A 318 -8.47 -10.86 16.19
CA LEU A 318 -7.93 -11.10 14.85
C LEU A 318 -8.60 -12.28 14.14
N SER A 319 -8.96 -13.33 14.88
CA SER A 319 -9.63 -14.52 14.33
C SER A 319 -11.01 -14.24 13.73
N GLU A 320 -11.62 -13.09 14.03
CA GLU A 320 -12.92 -12.68 13.50
C GLU A 320 -12.83 -11.80 12.26
N LEU A 321 -11.63 -11.40 11.83
CA LEU A 321 -11.41 -10.60 10.63
C LEU A 321 -11.75 -11.41 9.37
N GLN A 322 -12.63 -10.86 8.52
CA GLN A 322 -13.15 -11.50 7.31
C GLN A 322 -12.67 -10.80 6.04
N GLU A 323 -12.56 -9.47 6.09
CA GLU A 323 -12.12 -8.65 4.96
C GLU A 323 -11.22 -7.51 5.46
N PHE A 324 -10.21 -7.19 4.66
CA PHE A 324 -9.35 -6.03 4.87
C PHE A 324 -9.14 -5.32 3.54
N ARG A 325 -9.32 -4.00 3.52
CA ARG A 325 -9.06 -3.16 2.35
C ARG A 325 -8.22 -1.95 2.69
N ILE A 326 -7.34 -1.60 1.75
CA ILE A 326 -6.65 -0.32 1.68
C ILE A 326 -6.95 0.27 0.31
N ALA A 327 -7.33 1.55 0.26
CA ALA A 327 -7.70 2.25 -0.97
C ALA A 327 -8.78 1.52 -1.82
N GLY A 328 -9.64 0.73 -1.16
CA GLY A 328 -10.68 -0.08 -1.80
C GLY A 328 -10.23 -1.44 -2.34
N ASN A 329 -8.93 -1.73 -2.32
CA ASN A 329 -8.37 -3.00 -2.77
C ASN A 329 -8.45 -4.05 -1.65
N LYS A 330 -9.07 -5.21 -1.93
CA LYS A 330 -9.06 -6.38 -1.04
C LYS A 330 -7.63 -6.87 -0.84
N GLN A 331 -7.26 -7.12 0.40
CA GLN A 331 -5.99 -7.73 0.78
C GLN A 331 -6.20 -9.23 1.01
N SER A 332 -5.29 -10.08 0.53
CA SER A 332 -5.37 -11.54 0.71
C SER A 332 -5.02 -12.00 2.13
N MET A 333 -4.39 -11.12 2.89
CA MET A 333 -3.90 -11.33 4.25
C MET A 333 -3.97 -10.00 5.00
N PHE A 334 -3.93 -10.05 6.33
CA PHE A 334 -3.85 -8.83 7.13
C PHE A 334 -2.40 -8.35 7.20
N TYR A 335 -1.94 -7.68 6.15
CA TYR A 335 -0.59 -7.10 6.04
C TYR A 335 -0.64 -5.76 5.30
N ALA A 336 0.15 -4.81 5.77
CA ALA A 336 0.36 -3.54 5.10
C ALA A 336 1.68 -2.93 5.55
N ASN A 337 2.50 -2.49 4.59
CA ASN A 337 3.67 -1.65 4.83
C ASN A 337 3.77 -0.58 3.73
N SER A 338 2.71 0.21 3.55
CA SER A 338 2.66 1.16 2.44
C SER A 338 3.54 2.38 2.67
N SER A 339 3.99 3.00 1.58
CA SER A 339 4.63 4.32 1.57
C SER A 339 3.95 5.21 0.54
N THR A 340 3.76 6.49 0.86
CA THR A 340 3.21 7.48 -0.09
C THR A 340 4.15 7.81 -1.24
N MET A 341 5.42 7.40 -1.13
CA MET A 341 6.40 7.48 -2.20
C MET A 341 6.25 6.36 -3.23
N GLU A 342 5.65 5.22 -2.88
CA GLU A 342 5.50 4.06 -3.77
C GLU A 342 4.30 4.23 -4.72
N ALA A 343 3.15 4.63 -4.18
CA ALA A 343 1.91 4.77 -4.97
C ALA A 343 1.03 5.91 -4.44
N ARG A 344 0.33 6.57 -5.36
CA ARG A 344 -0.63 7.66 -5.06
C ARG A 344 -2.05 7.15 -4.74
N GLU A 345 -2.27 5.84 -4.80
CA GLU A 345 -3.60 5.23 -4.61
C GLU A 345 -4.19 5.56 -3.23
N THR A 346 -3.37 5.48 -2.19
CA THR A 346 -3.77 5.81 -0.81
C THR A 346 -4.04 7.31 -0.63
N GLY A 347 -3.33 8.18 -1.35
CA GLY A 347 -3.64 9.61 -1.39
C GLY A 347 -4.92 9.95 -2.17
N ALA A 348 -5.23 9.18 -3.22
CA ALA A 348 -6.43 9.35 -4.03
C ALA A 348 -7.68 8.79 -3.32
N THR A 349 -7.53 7.64 -2.65
CA THR A 349 -8.59 6.93 -1.91
C THR A 349 -8.09 6.66 -0.49
N PRO A 350 -8.12 7.64 0.42
CA PRO A 350 -7.52 7.54 1.75
C PRO A 350 -8.41 6.79 2.75
N VAL A 351 -8.90 5.64 2.33
CA VAL A 351 -9.83 4.78 3.07
C VAL A 351 -9.14 3.47 3.38
N ALA A 352 -9.23 3.05 4.64
CA ALA A 352 -9.04 1.66 5.02
C ALA A 352 -10.33 1.10 5.63
N TYR A 353 -10.54 -0.20 5.45
CA TYR A 353 -11.72 -0.91 5.93
C TYR A 353 -11.32 -2.26 6.50
N VAL A 354 -11.85 -2.59 7.66
CA VAL A 354 -11.82 -3.94 8.21
C VAL A 354 -13.25 -4.43 8.38
N GLU A 355 -13.49 -5.69 8.07
CA GLU A 355 -14.75 -6.37 8.33
C GLU A 355 -14.52 -7.50 9.31
N ARG A 356 -15.30 -7.51 10.39
CA ARG A 356 -15.34 -8.58 11.39
C ARG A 356 -16.60 -9.42 11.23
N LYS A 357 -16.76 -10.41 12.10
CA LYS A 357 -17.88 -11.35 12.10
C LYS A 357 -19.26 -10.70 12.07
N ASN A 358 -19.47 -9.60 12.81
CA ASN A 358 -20.79 -8.96 12.97
C ASN A 358 -20.85 -7.50 12.51
N SER A 359 -19.72 -6.86 12.21
CA SER A 359 -19.67 -5.45 11.80
C SER A 359 -18.48 -5.15 10.90
N GLY A 360 -18.42 -3.94 10.36
CA GLY A 360 -17.23 -3.39 9.72
C GLY A 360 -16.85 -2.03 10.29
N MET A 361 -15.63 -1.60 10.02
CA MET A 361 -15.11 -0.32 10.45
C MET A 361 -14.28 0.31 9.34
N GLY A 362 -14.71 1.47 8.88
CA GLY A 362 -13.98 2.30 7.92
C GLY A 362 -13.24 3.44 8.59
N VAL A 363 -12.01 3.72 8.15
CA VAL A 363 -11.26 4.91 8.54
C VAL A 363 -10.95 5.71 7.27
N LEU A 364 -11.28 7.00 7.29
CA LEU A 364 -11.07 7.92 6.17
C LEU A 364 -10.23 9.11 6.65
N ILE A 365 -9.14 9.40 5.95
CA ILE A 365 -8.36 10.62 6.19
C ILE A 365 -9.00 11.75 5.38
N GLN A 366 -9.56 12.74 6.09
CA GLN A 366 -10.21 13.89 5.45
C GLN A 366 -9.20 14.98 5.10
N ASP A 367 -8.17 15.15 5.94
CA ASP A 367 -7.18 16.20 5.79
C ASP A 367 -6.27 15.99 4.57
N ASP A 368 -6.04 17.07 3.81
CA ASP A 368 -5.29 17.04 2.55
C ASP A 368 -3.79 16.79 2.71
N VAL A 369 -3.19 17.29 3.79
CA VAL A 369 -1.77 17.05 4.08
C VAL A 369 -1.61 15.59 4.54
N TYR A 370 -2.41 15.18 5.52
CA TYR A 370 -2.30 13.86 6.11
C TYR A 370 -2.57 12.76 5.09
N ARG A 371 -3.59 12.88 4.23
CA ARG A 371 -3.85 11.86 3.18
C ARG A 371 -2.69 11.73 2.18
N ASN A 372 -1.94 12.80 1.93
CA ASN A 372 -0.81 12.78 1.01
C ASN A 372 0.46 12.20 1.66
N HIS A 373 0.54 12.18 2.98
CA HIS A 373 1.70 11.70 3.74
C HIS A 373 1.48 10.31 4.37
N ALA A 374 0.22 9.90 4.53
CA ALA A 374 -0.15 8.73 5.33
C ALA A 374 0.43 7.40 4.81
N SER A 375 1.14 6.72 5.71
CA SER A 375 1.52 5.31 5.58
C SER A 375 0.54 4.43 6.34
N TYR A 376 0.03 3.40 5.69
CA TYR A 376 -0.78 2.32 6.29
C TYR A 376 0.11 1.15 6.67
N LEU A 377 0.04 0.76 7.94
CA LEU A 377 0.83 -0.30 8.56
C LEU A 377 -0.11 -1.27 9.27
N ALA A 378 0.05 -2.59 9.10
CA ALA A 378 -0.78 -3.58 9.77
C ALA A 378 0.08 -4.60 10.51
N TRP A 379 -0.25 -4.89 11.77
CA TRP A 379 0.40 -5.91 12.59
C TRP A 379 -0.62 -6.47 13.59
N ASP A 380 -0.56 -7.77 13.90
CA ASP A 380 -1.53 -8.45 14.78
C ASP A 380 -3.00 -8.05 14.50
N SER A 381 -3.71 -7.47 15.46
CA SER A 381 -5.08 -6.93 15.35
C SER A 381 -5.12 -5.41 15.11
N CYS A 382 -3.99 -4.81 14.75
CA CYS A 382 -3.79 -3.37 14.67
C CYS A 382 -3.62 -2.90 13.23
N LEU A 383 -4.40 -1.89 12.84
CA LEU A 383 -4.18 -1.09 11.65
C LEU A 383 -3.71 0.30 12.06
N GLY A 384 -2.45 0.61 11.80
CA GLY A 384 -1.83 1.92 11.94
C GLY A 384 -1.96 2.76 10.68
N ILE A 385 -2.22 4.05 10.86
CA ILE A 385 -2.12 5.09 9.85
C ILE A 385 -1.19 6.15 10.44
N GLY A 386 -0.03 6.36 9.83
CA GLY A 386 1.01 7.24 10.36
C GLY A 386 1.53 8.27 9.37
N ASP A 387 2.10 9.35 9.89
CA ASP A 387 2.74 10.42 9.12
C ASP A 387 3.99 10.88 9.90
N ASP A 388 5.15 10.86 9.22
CA ASP A 388 6.42 11.38 9.72
C ASP A 388 6.99 12.51 8.85
N MET A 389 6.17 13.08 7.98
CA MET A 389 6.48 14.19 7.07
C MET A 389 5.89 15.52 7.53
N LEU A 390 5.13 15.56 8.64
CA LEU A 390 4.51 16.78 9.15
C LEU A 390 5.52 17.71 9.84
N TYR A 391 5.50 18.99 9.45
CA TYR A 391 6.27 20.06 10.09
C TYR A 391 5.38 21.25 10.46
N LEU A 392 5.54 21.77 11.68
CA LEU A 392 4.87 22.98 12.13
C LEU A 392 5.86 24.13 12.33
N LYS A 393 5.53 25.29 11.76
CA LYS A 393 6.26 26.55 11.98
C LYS A 393 6.28 26.93 13.47
N PRO A 394 7.25 27.74 13.93
CA PRO A 394 7.27 28.28 15.29
C PRO A 394 5.91 28.85 15.69
N LYS A 395 5.43 28.49 16.88
CA LYS A 395 4.18 29.02 17.47
C LYS A 395 2.91 28.81 16.64
N SER A 396 2.95 27.98 15.60
CA SER A 396 1.81 27.71 14.73
C SER A 396 0.98 26.53 15.20
N SER A 397 -0.26 26.49 14.75
CA SER A 397 -1.18 25.36 14.96
C SER A 397 -1.66 24.80 13.62
N TYR A 398 -1.88 23.49 13.58
CA TYR A 398 -2.52 22.80 12.46
C TYR A 398 -3.53 21.79 12.99
N THR A 399 -4.65 21.63 12.30
CA THR A 399 -5.69 20.67 12.67
C THR A 399 -5.77 19.56 11.65
N ILE A 400 -5.47 18.34 12.08
CA ILE A 400 -5.65 17.12 11.28
C ILE A 400 -7.06 16.59 11.52
N ALA A 401 -7.77 16.30 10.44
CA ALA A 401 -9.12 15.74 10.47
C ALA A 401 -9.16 14.34 9.84
N TRP A 402 -9.77 13.40 10.55
CA TRP A 402 -10.03 12.05 10.07
C TRP A 402 -11.37 11.54 10.62
N LYS A 403 -11.94 10.55 9.95
CA LYS A 403 -13.29 10.07 10.21
C LYS A 403 -13.30 8.57 10.43
N ILE A 404 -14.18 8.13 11.33
CA ILE A 404 -14.39 6.73 11.69
C ILE A 404 -15.84 6.40 11.36
N TYR A 405 -16.04 5.44 10.47
CA TYR A 405 -17.35 5.00 9.99
C TYR A 405 -17.63 3.57 10.49
N PRO A 406 -18.41 3.42 11.57
CA PRO A 406 -18.95 2.13 11.96
C PRO A 406 -19.89 1.62 10.87
N VAL A 407 -19.83 0.33 10.55
CA VAL A 407 -20.67 -0.28 9.53
C VAL A 407 -21.39 -1.46 10.15
N GLN A 408 -22.71 -1.34 10.32
CA GLN A 408 -23.50 -2.41 10.95
C GLN A 408 -23.67 -3.64 10.08
N GLN A 409 -23.79 -3.45 8.76
CA GLN A 409 -23.90 -4.56 7.83
C GLN A 409 -22.54 -4.77 7.19
N LYS A 410 -22.07 -6.01 7.20
CA LYS A 410 -20.83 -6.46 6.58
C LYS A 410 -20.84 -6.24 5.07
N ASN A 411 -20.51 -5.02 4.68
CA ASN A 411 -20.65 -4.53 3.33
C ASN A 411 -19.80 -3.28 3.14
N TYR A 412 -18.65 -3.44 2.50
CA TYR A 412 -17.78 -2.34 2.11
C TYR A 412 -18.52 -1.24 1.33
N TYR A 413 -19.52 -1.57 0.50
CA TYR A 413 -20.29 -0.56 -0.23
C TYR A 413 -21.21 0.27 0.66
N GLN A 414 -21.57 -0.21 1.85
CA GLN A 414 -22.26 0.62 2.84
C GLN A 414 -21.33 1.73 3.37
N LEU A 415 -20.05 1.43 3.58
CA LEU A 415 -19.03 2.44 3.89
C LEU A 415 -18.92 3.47 2.75
N VAL A 416 -18.72 3.00 1.52
CA VAL A 416 -18.59 3.87 0.33
C VAL A 416 -19.81 4.79 0.20
N ASN A 417 -21.02 4.26 0.36
CA ASN A 417 -22.23 5.07 0.28
C ASN A 417 -22.33 6.07 1.44
N SER A 418 -21.90 5.69 2.65
CA SER A 418 -21.87 6.61 3.80
C SER A 418 -20.91 7.77 3.58
N ILE A 419 -19.74 7.52 2.99
CA ILE A 419 -18.77 8.56 2.61
C ILE A 419 -19.35 9.46 1.52
N ARG A 420 -19.94 8.88 0.46
CA ARG A 420 -20.56 9.67 -0.62
C ARG A 420 -21.65 10.60 -0.12
N ARG A 421 -22.47 10.16 0.83
CA ARG A 421 -23.50 10.99 1.47
C ARG A 421 -22.92 12.11 2.30
N ASP A 422 -21.94 11.78 3.14
CA ASP A 422 -21.23 12.74 3.98
C ASP A 422 -20.53 13.83 3.15
N TRP A 423 -19.98 13.47 1.99
CA TRP A 423 -19.36 14.43 1.05
C TRP A 423 -20.36 15.10 0.10
N ALA A 424 -21.66 14.83 0.23
CA ALA A 424 -22.70 15.26 -0.71
C ALA A 424 -22.36 14.93 -2.19
N PHE A 425 -21.68 13.80 -2.41
CA PHE A 425 -21.28 13.30 -3.74
C PHE A 425 -22.34 12.42 -4.39
N GLU A 426 -23.60 12.71 -4.08
CA GLU A 426 -24.74 12.07 -4.70
C GLU A 426 -24.99 12.70 -6.07
N ARG A 427 -24.43 12.09 -7.10
CA ARG A 427 -24.75 12.44 -8.48
C ARG A 427 -25.42 11.25 -9.12
N GLU A 428 -26.54 11.53 -9.76
CA GLU A 428 -27.10 10.61 -10.73
C GLU A 428 -26.03 10.38 -11.80
N ILE A 429 -25.69 9.11 -12.04
CA ILE A 429 -24.92 8.75 -13.22
C ILE A 429 -25.99 8.55 -14.30
N PRO A 430 -26.09 9.43 -15.31
CA PRO A 430 -27.27 9.51 -16.18
C PRO A 430 -27.42 8.32 -17.13
N GLY A 431 -26.49 7.37 -17.09
CA GLY A 431 -26.51 6.14 -17.85
C GLY A 431 -25.29 5.26 -17.53
N LEU A 432 -25.21 4.08 -18.14
CA LEU A 432 -24.06 3.20 -17.94
C LEU A 432 -22.81 3.81 -18.58
N PHE A 433 -21.80 4.04 -17.75
CA PHE A 433 -20.49 4.51 -18.16
C PHE A 433 -19.60 3.35 -18.62
N GLY A 434 -18.84 3.52 -19.70
CA GLY A 434 -17.92 2.49 -20.17
C GLY A 434 -16.67 3.07 -20.83
N PHE A 435 -15.53 2.41 -20.62
CA PHE A 435 -14.26 2.78 -21.26
C PHE A 435 -14.13 2.10 -22.63
N VAL A 436 -13.81 2.89 -23.65
CA VAL A 436 -13.56 2.44 -25.03
C VAL A 436 -12.16 2.81 -25.46
N HIS A 437 -11.54 1.98 -26.30
CA HIS A 437 -10.16 2.16 -26.78
C HIS A 437 -10.11 2.27 -28.31
N PRO A 438 -10.66 3.35 -28.90
CA PRO A 438 -10.85 3.49 -30.34
C PRO A 438 -9.53 3.62 -31.12
N ALA A 439 -8.42 3.91 -30.44
CA ALA A 439 -7.09 4.09 -31.02
C ALA A 439 -6.18 2.86 -30.91
N SER A 440 -6.62 1.75 -30.31
CA SER A 440 -5.79 0.55 -30.21
C SER A 440 -5.80 -0.23 -31.52
N ASP A 441 -4.71 -0.15 -32.28
CA ASP A 441 -4.40 -1.04 -33.40
C ASP A 441 -3.64 -2.32 -32.93
N LYS A 442 -3.30 -2.38 -31.65
CA LYS A 442 -2.53 -3.47 -31.05
C LYS A 442 -3.44 -4.53 -30.45
N ALA A 443 -3.23 -5.77 -30.85
CA ALA A 443 -3.84 -6.98 -30.29
C ALA A 443 -3.40 -7.31 -28.83
N TYR A 444 -2.92 -6.32 -28.07
CA TYR A 444 -2.17 -6.53 -26.83
C TYR A 444 -3.03 -6.58 -25.56
N MET A 445 -4.31 -6.22 -25.60
CA MET A 445 -5.13 -6.15 -24.39
C MET A 445 -6.43 -6.93 -24.58
N TYR A 446 -6.38 -8.25 -24.30
CA TYR A 446 -7.50 -9.18 -24.38
C TYR A 446 -8.02 -9.41 -25.81
N LYS A 447 -9.04 -10.29 -25.95
CA LYS A 447 -9.71 -10.60 -27.22
C LYS A 447 -10.47 -9.37 -27.74
N ASP A 448 -9.74 -8.36 -28.23
CA ASP A 448 -10.31 -7.12 -28.73
C ASP A 448 -11.30 -7.42 -29.87
N VAL A 449 -12.58 -7.17 -29.62
CA VAL A 449 -13.62 -7.20 -30.66
C VAL A 449 -13.57 -5.85 -31.36
N GLN A 450 -13.04 -5.85 -32.59
CA GLN A 450 -13.00 -4.64 -33.40
C GLN A 450 -14.33 -4.44 -34.15
N TYR A 451 -15.03 -3.36 -33.83
CA TYR A 451 -16.22 -2.92 -34.57
C TYR A 451 -15.78 -1.90 -35.64
N LYS A 452 -15.99 -2.22 -36.92
CA LYS A 452 -15.44 -1.44 -38.04
C LYS A 452 -16.47 -0.49 -38.64
N THR A 453 -17.74 -0.87 -38.63
CA THR A 453 -18.82 -0.08 -39.23
C THR A 453 -19.57 0.73 -38.18
N PRO A 454 -20.17 1.88 -38.56
CA PRO A 454 -21.09 2.63 -37.70
C PRO A 454 -22.15 1.75 -37.02
N LYS A 455 -22.75 0.82 -37.78
CA LYS A 455 -23.82 -0.07 -37.28
C LYS A 455 -23.31 -1.10 -36.27
N GLU A 456 -22.12 -1.66 -36.48
CA GLU A 456 -21.49 -2.58 -35.52
C GLU A 456 -21.17 -1.87 -34.20
N ILE A 457 -20.61 -0.65 -34.28
CA ILE A 457 -20.30 0.15 -33.09
C ILE A 457 -21.59 0.48 -32.34
N ALA A 458 -22.64 0.90 -33.06
CA ALA A 458 -23.94 1.20 -32.45
C ALA A 458 -24.57 -0.03 -31.79
N GLY A 459 -24.53 -1.19 -32.46
CA GLY A 459 -25.00 -2.46 -31.90
C GLY A 459 -24.23 -2.88 -30.65
N PHE A 460 -22.92 -2.64 -30.57
CA PHE A 460 -22.13 -2.85 -29.35
C PHE A 460 -22.62 -1.97 -28.20
N ILE A 461 -22.81 -0.68 -28.44
CA ILE A 461 -23.28 0.28 -27.43
C ILE A 461 -24.66 -0.14 -26.92
N GLU A 462 -25.58 -0.50 -27.82
CA GLU A 462 -26.91 -0.96 -27.47
C GLU A 462 -26.87 -2.28 -26.69
N SER A 463 -26.13 -3.28 -27.16
CA SER A 463 -26.04 -4.60 -26.51
C SER A 463 -25.35 -4.56 -25.14
N SER A 464 -24.41 -3.64 -24.94
CA SER A 464 -23.77 -3.41 -23.64
C SER A 464 -24.63 -2.57 -22.69
N GLY A 465 -25.65 -1.87 -23.22
CA GLY A 465 -26.41 -0.88 -22.47
C GLY A 465 -25.60 0.37 -22.12
N MET A 466 -24.44 0.59 -22.74
CA MET A 466 -23.59 1.76 -22.49
C MET A 466 -24.26 3.02 -23.05
N ASN A 467 -24.26 4.11 -22.29
CA ASN A 467 -24.78 5.41 -22.76
C ASN A 467 -23.79 6.56 -22.59
N ILE A 468 -22.75 6.36 -21.78
CA ILE A 468 -21.69 7.35 -21.53
C ILE A 468 -20.32 6.70 -21.82
N PRO A 469 -19.93 6.57 -23.10
CA PRO A 469 -18.62 6.07 -23.45
C PRO A 469 -17.54 7.10 -23.11
N SER A 470 -16.36 6.63 -22.68
CA SER A 470 -15.22 7.47 -22.34
C SER A 470 -13.91 6.82 -22.76
N THR A 471 -12.84 7.60 -22.89
CA THR A 471 -11.50 7.09 -23.19
C THR A 471 -10.43 7.90 -22.45
N LEU A 472 -9.23 7.33 -22.36
CA LEU A 472 -8.04 8.12 -21.99
C LEU A 472 -7.62 8.97 -23.19
N ALA A 473 -7.28 10.24 -22.98
CA ALA A 473 -6.71 11.04 -24.05
C ALA A 473 -5.32 10.48 -24.42
N MET A 474 -5.10 10.14 -25.69
CA MET A 474 -3.88 9.50 -26.18
C MET A 474 -3.22 10.36 -27.25
N LEU A 475 -1.96 10.77 -27.04
CA LEU A 475 -1.14 11.40 -28.08
C LEU A 475 -0.09 10.41 -28.63
N PRO A 476 0.20 10.44 -29.94
CA PRO A 476 1.35 9.70 -30.46
C PRO A 476 2.64 10.36 -29.97
N LYS A 477 3.48 9.58 -29.26
CA LYS A 477 4.84 9.93 -28.88
C LYS A 477 5.77 8.87 -29.46
N ASP A 478 6.69 9.28 -30.35
CA ASP A 478 7.60 8.38 -31.07
C ASP A 478 6.87 7.22 -31.79
N GLY A 479 5.74 7.54 -32.41
CA GLY A 479 4.89 6.56 -33.11
C GLY A 479 4.14 5.59 -32.19
N LYS A 480 4.19 5.78 -30.86
CA LYS A 480 3.47 4.96 -29.88
C LYS A 480 2.35 5.76 -29.20
N PRO A 481 1.19 5.15 -28.92
CA PRO A 481 0.14 5.82 -28.18
C PRO A 481 0.62 6.08 -26.74
N PHE A 482 0.55 7.33 -26.30
CA PHE A 482 0.95 7.79 -24.98
C PHE A 482 -0.24 8.45 -24.28
N GLY A 483 -0.64 7.91 -23.13
CA GLY A 483 -1.75 8.44 -22.34
C GLY A 483 -1.38 9.74 -21.66
N LEU A 484 -2.28 10.73 -21.74
CA LEU A 484 -2.13 12.00 -21.06
C LEU A 484 -2.49 11.86 -19.58
N THR A 485 -1.77 12.57 -18.72
CA THR A 485 -1.79 12.42 -17.26
C THR A 485 -2.56 13.52 -16.55
N GLY A 486 -3.11 14.50 -17.29
CA GLY A 486 -3.97 15.57 -16.79
C GLY A 486 -3.26 16.90 -16.53
N ASN A 487 -1.94 16.96 -16.71
CA ASN A 487 -1.15 18.19 -16.60
C ASN A 487 -0.86 18.84 -17.96
N GLU A 488 -1.30 18.22 -19.06
CA GLU A 488 -1.09 18.70 -20.41
C GLU A 488 -2.03 19.86 -20.75
N SER A 489 -1.63 20.67 -21.73
CA SER A 489 -2.47 21.78 -22.21
C SER A 489 -3.81 21.28 -22.75
N LEU A 490 -4.85 22.13 -22.69
CA LEU A 490 -6.16 21.81 -23.27
C LEU A 490 -6.07 21.41 -24.75
N ASP A 491 -5.12 21.98 -25.51
CA ASP A 491 -4.92 21.63 -26.93
C ASP A 491 -4.34 20.23 -27.09
N GLN A 492 -3.42 19.81 -26.22
CA GLN A 492 -2.93 18.43 -26.19
C GLN A 492 -4.05 17.45 -25.82
N ILE A 493 -4.91 17.81 -24.85
CA ILE A 493 -6.06 16.99 -24.46
C ILE A 493 -7.07 16.87 -25.61
N ARG A 494 -7.39 17.98 -26.29
CA ARG A 494 -8.25 17.99 -27.49
C ARG A 494 -7.70 17.05 -28.56
N LYS A 495 -6.43 17.22 -28.92
CA LYS A 495 -5.77 16.36 -29.91
C LYS A 495 -5.76 14.89 -29.47
N GLY A 496 -5.51 14.63 -28.19
CA GLY A 496 -5.51 13.28 -27.63
C GLY A 496 -6.89 12.59 -27.63
N THR A 497 -7.98 13.34 -27.81
CA THR A 497 -9.35 12.82 -27.80
C THR A 497 -9.99 12.73 -29.19
N GLU A 498 -9.29 13.15 -30.26
CA GLU A 498 -9.80 13.15 -31.64
C GLU A 498 -10.30 11.78 -32.11
N SER A 499 -9.53 10.72 -31.81
CA SER A 499 -9.89 9.35 -32.18
C SER A 499 -11.21 8.89 -31.53
N PHE A 500 -11.44 9.32 -30.28
CA PHE A 500 -12.68 9.06 -29.57
C PHE A 500 -13.84 9.89 -30.08
N ILE A 501 -13.62 11.17 -30.40
CA ILE A 501 -14.64 12.02 -31.03
C ILE A 501 -15.10 11.38 -32.35
N ALA A 502 -14.15 10.97 -33.20
CA ALA A 502 -14.47 10.30 -34.46
C ALA A 502 -15.21 8.96 -34.25
N TRP A 503 -14.82 8.16 -33.25
CA TRP A 503 -15.52 6.92 -32.90
C TRP A 503 -16.95 7.18 -32.41
N ARG A 504 -17.15 8.16 -31.53
CA ARG A 504 -18.46 8.57 -31.01
C ARG A 504 -19.37 9.03 -32.14
N ASP A 505 -18.84 9.82 -33.07
CA ASP A 505 -19.61 10.34 -34.19
C ASP A 505 -20.00 9.22 -35.17
N LYS A 506 -19.11 8.24 -35.40
CA LYS A 506 -19.46 6.99 -36.12
C LYS A 506 -20.55 6.20 -35.41
N ALA A 507 -20.46 6.06 -34.09
CA ALA A 507 -21.48 5.36 -33.31
C ALA A 507 -22.86 6.02 -33.44
N ARG A 508 -22.92 7.36 -33.37
CA ARG A 508 -24.15 8.15 -33.59
C ARG A 508 -24.68 7.98 -35.01
N ALA A 509 -23.80 8.00 -36.02
CA ALA A 509 -24.20 7.74 -37.41
C ALA A 509 -24.77 6.32 -37.61
N GLY A 510 -24.35 5.36 -36.78
CA GLY A 510 -24.91 4.01 -36.73
C GLY A 510 -26.23 3.87 -35.97
N GLY A 511 -26.71 4.94 -35.32
CA GLY A 511 -27.96 4.96 -34.55
C GLY A 511 -27.80 4.89 -33.02
N ALA A 512 -26.58 4.93 -32.48
CA ALA A 512 -26.35 4.84 -31.04
C ALA A 512 -26.86 6.08 -30.28
N LYS A 513 -27.56 5.86 -29.16
CA LYS A 513 -27.99 6.90 -28.22
C LYS A 513 -26.94 7.13 -27.15
N ILE A 514 -26.00 8.04 -27.44
CA ILE A 514 -24.90 8.42 -26.56
C ILE A 514 -25.17 9.78 -25.93
N GLN A 515 -25.15 9.82 -24.60
CA GLN A 515 -25.21 11.07 -23.83
C GLN A 515 -23.90 11.84 -23.99
N SER A 516 -24.02 13.16 -24.13
CA SER A 516 -22.90 14.09 -24.31
C SER A 516 -22.25 14.48 -22.98
#